data_AF-A0A947NYP3-F1
#
_entry.id   AF-A0A947NYP3-F1
#
_cell.length_a   1.000
_cell.length_b   1.000
_cell.length_c   1.000
_cell.angle_alpha   90.00
_cell.angle_beta   90.00
_cell.angle_gamma   90.00
#
_symmetry.space_group_name_H-M   'P 1'
#
loop_
_entity.id
_entity.type
_entity.pdbx_description
1 polymer ?
#
loop_
_entity_poly.entity_id
_entity_poly.type
_entity_poly.pdbx_seq_one_letter_code
_entity_poly.pdbx_strand_id
1 'polypeptide(L)' 'MGELKRSKVQIFKMRNRTGYAALYQNNITEGRTADQAFERMLKAAKRKAKKQ' A
#
# COMPACT_ATOMS: atom_id res chain seq x y z
N MET A 1 -6.15 -13.49 -10.02
CA MET A 1 -5.96 -12.73 -8.75
C MET A 1 -7.04 -11.69 -8.63
N GLY A 2 -7.85 -11.75 -7.57
CA GLY A 2 -8.84 -10.71 -7.30
C GLY A 2 -8.16 -9.37 -7.05
N GLU A 3 -8.84 -8.28 -7.40
CA GLU A 3 -8.39 -6.93 -7.11
C GLU A 3 -8.21 -6.73 -5.59
N LEU A 4 -7.08 -6.15 -5.17
CA LEU A 4 -6.81 -5.87 -3.76
C LEU A 4 -7.76 -4.75 -3.30
N LYS A 5 -8.75 -5.12 -2.48
CA LYS A 5 -9.71 -4.17 -1.90
C LYS A 5 -9.02 -3.26 -0.88
N ARG A 6 -9.38 -1.97 -0.89
CA ARG A 6 -8.85 -0.95 0.05
C ARG A 6 -9.06 -1.33 1.52
N SER A 7 -10.16 -2.01 1.84
CA SER A 7 -10.46 -2.50 3.20
C SER A 7 -9.46 -3.51 3.75
N LYS A 8 -8.66 -4.16 2.90
CA LYS A 8 -7.60 -5.08 3.33
C LYS A 8 -6.26 -4.39 3.59
N VAL A 9 -6.14 -3.11 3.23
CA VAL A 9 -4.89 -2.35 3.34
C VAL A 9 -5.02 -1.35 4.49
N GLN A 10 -4.11 -1.45 5.46
CA GLN A 10 -4.07 -0.47 6.55
C GLN A 10 -3.36 0.78 6.05
N ILE A 11 -4.10 1.89 5.95
CA ILE A 11 -3.57 3.19 5.51
C ILE A 11 -3.59 4.15 6.70
N PHE A 12 -2.48 4.83 6.95
CA PHE A 12 -2.37 5.76 8.08
C PHE A 12 -1.46 6.95 7.75
N LYS A 13 -1.72 8.07 8.42
CA LYS A 13 -0.85 9.25 8.39
C LYS A 13 0.43 8.94 9.18
N MET A 14 1.59 9.20 8.57
CA MET A 14 2.87 9.09 9.30
C MET A 14 3.05 10.34 10.17
N ARG A 15 3.39 10.17 11.45
CA ARG A 15 3.59 11.31 12.38
C ARG A 15 4.94 11.99 12.21
N ASN A 16 5.96 11.24 11.77
CA ASN A 16 7.34 11.69 11.64
C ASN A 16 7.75 12.04 10.19
N ARG A 17 6.82 11.95 9.24
CA ARG A 17 7.05 12.22 7.81
C ARG A 17 5.85 12.94 7.20
N THR A 18 6.10 13.78 6.21
CA THR A 18 5.02 14.35 5.38
C THR A 18 4.48 13.28 4.43
N GLY A 19 3.37 12.63 4.80
CA GLY A 19 2.69 11.68 3.90
C GLY A 19 1.85 10.63 4.62
N TYR A 20 1.53 9.58 3.89
CA TYR A 20 0.76 8.41 4.31
C TYR A 20 1.53 7.14 3.98
N ALA A 21 1.32 6.10 4.78
CA ALA A 21 1.82 4.76 4.54
C ALA A 21 0.64 3.79 4.35
N ALA A 22 0.86 2.76 3.55
CA ALA A 22 -0.03 1.64 3.35
C ALA A 22 0.71 0.34 3.74
N LEU A 23 0.06 -0.51 4.55
CA LEU A 23 0.58 -1.80 5.00
C LEU A 23 -0.33 -2.93 4.53
N TYR A 24 0.27 -3.97 3.95
CA TYR A 24 -0.43 -5.19 3.53
C TYR A 24 0.54 -6.36 3.32
N GLN A 25 0.27 -7.52 3.94
CA GLN A 25 1.04 -8.78 3.78
C GLN A 25 2.57 -8.61 3.84
N ASN A 26 3.05 -7.95 4.90
CA ASN A 26 4.47 -7.63 5.13
C ASN A 26 5.10 -6.74 4.04
N ASN A 27 4.30 -5.95 3.32
CA ASN A 27 4.78 -4.89 2.45
C ASN A 27 4.39 -3.54 3.05
N ILE A 28 5.25 -2.55 2.84
CA ILE A 28 4.99 -1.15 3.16
C ILE A 28 5.21 -0.29 1.92
N THR A 29 4.29 0.64 1.65
CA THR A 29 4.44 1.66 0.61
C THR A 29 4.03 3.02 1.12
N GLU A 30 4.76 4.07 0.72
CA GLU A 30 4.51 5.46 1.12
C GLU A 30 4.01 6.33 -0.03
N GLY A 31 3.22 7.36 0.27
CA GLY A 31 2.73 8.37 -0.66
C GLY A 31 2.44 9.72 0.00
N ARG A 32 2.36 10.79 -0.78
CA ARG A 32 1.96 12.14 -0.32
C ARG A 32 0.50 12.17 0.14
N THR A 33 -0.35 11.36 -0.49
CA THR A 33 -1.78 11.16 -0.14
C THR A 33 -2.06 9.70 0.21
N ALA A 34 -3.19 9.45 0.88
CA ALA A 34 -3.67 8.11 1.20
C ALA A 34 -3.87 7.25 -0.06
N ASP A 35 -4.41 7.85 -1.13
CA ASP A 35 -4.64 7.16 -2.41
C ASP A 35 -3.34 6.81 -3.11
N GLN A 36 -2.36 7.72 -3.11
CA GLN A 36 -1.05 7.44 -3.68
C GLN A 36 -0.35 6.28 -2.95
N ALA A 37 -0.46 6.23 -1.62
CA ALA A 37 0.08 5.10 -0.85
C ALA A 37 -0.62 3.77 -1.21
N PHE A 38 -1.94 3.80 -1.40
CA PHE A 38 -2.73 2.63 -1.80
C PHE A 38 -2.41 2.16 -3.23
N GLU A 39 -2.35 3.04 -4.22
CA GLU A 39 -2.01 2.70 -5.61
C GLU A 39 -0.62 2.07 -5.72
N ARG A 40 0.34 2.57 -4.93
CA ARG A 40 1.67 1.97 -4.82
C ARG A 40 1.60 0.57 -4.21
N MET A 41 0.75 0.35 -3.20
CA MET A 41 0.51 -0.98 -2.64
C MET A 41 -0.10 -1.94 -3.68
N LEU A 42 -1.05 -1.48 -4.51
CA LEU A 42 -1.61 -2.30 -5.60
C LEU A 42 -0.50 -2.81 -6.55
N LYS A 43 0.44 -1.92 -6.91
CA LYS A 43 1.59 -2.29 -7.76
C LYS A 43 2.54 -3.26 -7.05
N ALA A 44 2.83 -3.01 -5.77
CA ALA A 44 3.70 -3.88 -4.97
C ALA A 44 3.11 -5.29 -4.80
N ALA A 45 1.82 -5.38 -4.45
CA ALA A 45 1.09 -6.64 -4.33
C ALA A 45 1.14 -7.43 -5.64
N LYS A 46 0.85 -6.78 -6.78
CA LYS A 46 0.95 -7.41 -8.12
C LYS A 46 2.36 -7.93 -8.45
N ARG A 47 3.42 -7.22 -8.03
CA ARG A 47 4.80 -7.67 -8.26
C ARG A 47 5.18 -8.88 -7.42
N LYS A 48 4.81 -8.89 -6.14
CA LYS A 48 5.07 -10.02 -5.23
C LYS A 48 4.37 -11.29 -5.72
N ALA A 49 3.13 -11.14 -6.16
CA ALA A 49 2.32 -12.19 -6.74
C ALA A 49 2.90 -12.83 -8.02
N LYS A 50 3.69 -12.08 -8.82
CA LYS A 50 4.37 -12.60 -10.02
C LYS A 50 5.69 -13.31 -9.72
N LYS A 51 6.27 -13.10 -8.54
CA LYS A 51 7.58 -13.63 -8.13
C LYS A 51 7.46 -14.90 -7.27
N GLN A 52 6.23 -15.26 -6.87
CA GLN A 52 5.92 -16.47 -6.13
C GLN A 52 5.59 -17.61 -7.07
#